data_AF-A0A1M5TE89-F1
#
_entry.id   AF-A0A1M5TE89-F1
#
_cell.length_a   1.000
_cell.length_b   1.000
_cell.length_c   1.000
_cell.angle_alpha   90.00
_cell.angle_beta   90.00
_cell.angle_gamma   90.00
#
_symmetry.space_group_name_H-M   'P 1'
#
loop_
_entity.id
_entity.type
_entity.pdbx_description
1 polymer ?
#
loop_
_entity_poly.entity_id
_entity_poly.type
_entity_poly.pdbx_seq_one_letter_code
_entity_poly.pdbx_strand_id
1 'polypeptide(L)'
;MSNNTDITLSASIAFMKNKEAIMNVFKKADEGLKKAKEEGKNGIVIFDRFIKWEDFNEIFDLGEYIYKNLQNQTYSQSFIYRLLSYTNMVEEYVNSNYEDVSKLLYISKFNYDIYRNLIPKIANKLGIKNYKKDEEIIFKQEEISKLKKYFDNIPDENSFIYKYMKIALNYAVRKNRGGE
;
A
#
# COMPACT_ATOMS: atom_id res chain seq x y z
N MET A 1 16.45 13.50 -10.05
CA MET A 1 16.54 12.74 -11.31
C MET A 1 17.32 13.58 -12.31
N SER A 2 18.00 12.98 -13.28
CA SER A 2 18.76 13.76 -14.28
C SER A 2 17.78 14.70 -15.02
N ASN A 3 18.13 15.98 -15.18
CA ASN A 3 17.33 16.96 -15.94
C ASN A 3 17.37 16.72 -17.46
N ASN A 4 17.76 15.52 -17.89
CA ASN A 4 17.79 15.13 -19.29
C ASN A 4 16.66 14.13 -19.57
N THR A 5 15.65 14.56 -20.32
CA THR A 5 14.47 13.76 -20.68
C THR A 5 14.78 12.66 -21.71
N ASP A 6 15.91 12.75 -22.40
CA ASP A 6 16.31 11.80 -23.45
C ASP A 6 16.97 10.53 -22.87
N ILE A 7 17.33 10.56 -21.57
CA ILE A 7 17.94 9.43 -20.87
C ILE A 7 17.07 9.03 -19.68
N THR A 8 16.44 7.86 -19.81
CA THR A 8 15.61 7.25 -18.76
C THR A 8 16.30 6.06 -18.10
N LEU A 9 16.06 5.84 -16.81
CA LEU A 9 16.60 4.70 -16.06
C LEU A 9 15.53 3.63 -15.86
N SER A 10 15.89 2.35 -16.08
CA SER A 10 15.11 1.20 -15.63
C SER A 10 15.91 0.42 -14.58
N ALA A 11 15.28 0.07 -13.46
CA ALA A 11 15.93 -0.61 -12.35
C ALA A 11 15.08 -1.77 -11.79
N SER A 12 15.71 -2.65 -11.03
CA SER A 12 15.02 -3.67 -10.23
C SER A 12 15.68 -3.81 -8.87
N ILE A 13 14.88 -3.89 -7.82
CA ILE A 13 15.32 -4.17 -6.45
C ILE A 13 14.69 -5.49 -6.01
N ALA A 14 15.55 -6.48 -5.80
CA ALA A 14 15.18 -7.78 -5.23
C ALA A 14 15.57 -7.85 -3.75
N PHE A 15 14.66 -8.33 -2.90
CA PHE A 15 14.93 -8.60 -1.50
C PHE A 15 15.20 -10.09 -1.28
N MET A 16 16.12 -10.40 -0.38
CA MET A 16 16.51 -11.78 -0.05
C MET A 16 16.40 -12.04 1.45
N LYS A 17 16.08 -13.27 1.83
CA LYS A 17 16.28 -13.71 3.22
C LYS A 17 17.77 -13.94 3.47
N ASN A 18 18.25 -13.72 4.70
CA ASN A 18 19.68 -13.84 5.06
C ASN A 18 20.31 -15.22 4.72
N LYS A 19 19.51 -16.28 4.56
CA LYS A 19 19.97 -17.64 4.21
C LYS A 19 19.65 -18.07 2.76
N GLU A 20 19.17 -17.14 1.94
CA GLU A 20 18.84 -17.43 0.54
C GLU A 20 20.11 -17.36 -0.32
N ALA A 21 20.25 -18.28 -1.29
CA ALA A 21 21.42 -18.30 -2.16
C ALA A 21 21.49 -17.02 -3.01
N ILE A 22 22.67 -16.39 -3.04
CA ILE A 22 22.93 -15.14 -3.79
C ILE A 22 22.48 -15.26 -5.25
N MET A 23 22.68 -16.43 -5.87
CA MET A 23 22.26 -16.69 -7.25
C MET A 23 20.75 -16.50 -7.48
N ASN A 24 19.90 -16.82 -6.49
CA ASN A 24 18.45 -16.62 -6.62
C ASN A 24 18.09 -15.12 -6.67
N VAL A 25 18.89 -14.28 -6.02
CA VAL A 25 18.66 -12.83 -5.96
C VAL A 25 19.07 -12.18 -7.26
N PHE A 26 20.20 -12.59 -7.81
CA PHE A 26 20.60 -12.16 -9.16
C PHE A 26 19.53 -12.53 -10.19
N LYS A 27 19.02 -13.77 -10.14
CA LYS A 27 17.91 -14.19 -11.02
C LYS A 27 16.67 -13.30 -10.87
N LYS A 28 16.22 -13.06 -9.64
CA LYS A 28 15.07 -12.17 -9.35
C LYS A 28 15.30 -10.75 -9.85
N ALA A 29 16.49 -10.20 -9.67
CA ALA A 29 16.83 -8.85 -10.13
C ALA A 29 16.86 -8.77 -11.66
N ASP A 30 17.42 -9.79 -12.33
CA ASP A 30 17.43 -9.88 -13.80
C ASP A 30 16.02 -10.03 -14.37
N GLU A 31 15.20 -10.91 -13.77
CA GLU A 31 13.79 -11.07 -14.12
C GLU A 31 13.01 -9.78 -13.94
N GLY A 32 13.23 -9.08 -12.82
CA GLY A 32 12.62 -7.77 -12.58
C GLY A 32 13.09 -6.71 -13.58
N LEU A 33 14.36 -6.73 -14.00
CA LEU A 33 14.85 -5.79 -15.01
C LEU A 33 14.26 -6.09 -16.40
N LYS A 34 14.09 -7.37 -16.75
CA LYS A 34 13.38 -7.77 -17.98
C LYS A 34 11.93 -7.29 -17.95
N LYS A 35 11.22 -7.53 -16.85
CA LYS A 35 9.86 -7.03 -16.62
C LYS A 35 9.77 -5.51 -16.79
N ALA A 36 10.71 -4.76 -16.19
CA ALA A 36 10.76 -3.30 -16.33
C ALA A 36 10.91 -2.84 -17.80
N LYS A 37 11.62 -3.61 -18.63
CA LYS A 37 11.80 -3.30 -20.06
C LYS A 37 10.55 -3.61 -20.89
N GLU A 38 9.81 -4.65 -20.50
CA GLU A 38 8.58 -5.09 -21.17
C GLU A 38 7.37 -4.21 -20.80
N GLU A 39 7.27 -3.78 -19.54
CA GLU A 39 6.14 -2.98 -19.03
C GLU A 39 6.27 -1.46 -19.29
N GLY A 40 7.25 -1.04 -20.11
CA GLY A 40 7.31 0.32 -20.65
C GLY A 40 8.58 1.12 -20.37
N LYS A 41 9.55 0.58 -19.62
CA LYS A 41 10.81 1.24 -19.22
C LYS A 41 10.59 2.49 -18.35
N ASN A 42 11.66 3.21 -18.00
CA ASN A 42 11.60 4.43 -17.19
C ASN A 42 10.90 4.22 -15.84
N GLY A 43 11.30 3.16 -15.13
CA GLY A 43 10.69 2.79 -13.87
C GLY A 43 11.53 1.78 -13.12
N ILE A 44 10.96 1.29 -12.03
CA ILE A 44 11.62 0.34 -11.15
C ILE A 44 10.69 -0.83 -10.85
N VAL A 45 11.25 -2.04 -10.80
CA VAL A 45 10.55 -3.19 -10.25
C VAL A 45 10.94 -3.38 -8.79
N ILE A 46 9.96 -3.28 -7.89
CA ILE A 46 10.14 -3.51 -6.45
C ILE A 46 8.93 -4.28 -5.91
N PHE A 47 9.17 -5.21 -4.98
CA PHE A 47 8.13 -6.13 -4.46
C PHE A 47 7.32 -6.81 -5.60
N ASP A 48 8.03 -7.24 -6.64
CA ASP A 48 7.49 -7.93 -7.83
C ASP A 48 6.48 -7.11 -8.65
N ARG A 49 6.46 -5.78 -8.46
CA ARG A 49 5.60 -4.83 -9.17
C ARG A 49 6.46 -3.80 -9.89
N PHE A 50 6.13 -3.51 -11.14
CA PHE A 50 6.69 -2.39 -11.86
C PHE A 50 5.98 -1.11 -11.44
N ILE A 51 6.76 -0.05 -11.20
CA ILE A 51 6.27 1.29 -10.95
C ILE A 51 7.03 2.26 -11.85
N LYS A 52 6.32 3.24 -12.40
CA LYS A 52 6.98 4.34 -13.09
C LYS A 52 7.60 5.29 -12.08
N TRP A 53 8.65 6.01 -12.50
CA TRP A 53 9.27 7.02 -11.65
C TRP A 53 8.33 8.16 -11.27
N GLU A 54 7.37 8.49 -12.13
CA GLU A 54 6.35 9.52 -11.85
C GLU A 54 5.44 9.15 -10.67
N ASP A 55 5.14 7.86 -10.51
CA ASP A 55 4.30 7.36 -9.41
C ASP A 55 5.08 7.14 -8.11
N PHE A 56 6.42 7.10 -8.18
CA PHE A 56 7.29 6.69 -7.07
C PHE A 56 7.00 7.49 -5.79
N ASN A 57 6.96 8.82 -5.88
CA ASN A 57 6.78 9.67 -4.71
C ASN A 57 5.42 9.43 -4.05
N GLU A 58 4.33 9.35 -4.82
CA GLU A 58 2.99 9.10 -4.24
C GLU A 58 2.98 7.78 -3.44
N ILE A 59 3.58 6.73 -3.98
CA ILE A 59 3.60 5.40 -3.38
C ILE A 59 4.39 5.39 -2.07
N PHE A 60 5.61 5.93 -2.08
CA PHE A 60 6.48 5.90 -0.91
C PHE A 60 6.12 6.96 0.13
N ASP A 61 5.53 8.09 -0.26
CA ASP A 61 4.97 9.07 0.67
C ASP A 61 3.78 8.49 1.44
N LEU A 62 2.91 7.73 0.75
CA LEU A 62 1.86 6.98 1.43
C LEU A 62 2.44 5.90 2.36
N GLY A 63 3.45 5.15 1.90
CA GLY A 63 4.14 4.15 2.72
C GLY A 63 4.77 4.77 3.98
N GLU A 64 5.40 5.93 3.84
CA GLU A 64 6.00 6.69 4.95
C GLU A 64 4.94 7.21 5.91
N TYR A 65 3.81 7.70 5.39
CA TYR A 65 2.68 8.11 6.19
C TYR A 65 2.11 6.95 7.02
N ILE A 66 1.94 5.77 6.42
CA ILE A 66 1.48 4.56 7.12
C ILE A 66 2.49 4.15 8.19
N TYR A 67 3.79 4.20 7.87
CA TYR A 67 4.86 3.91 8.83
C TYR A 67 4.83 4.86 10.04
N LYS A 68 4.70 6.17 9.83
CA LYS A 68 4.58 7.15 10.93
C LYS A 68 3.37 6.86 11.82
N ASN A 69 2.25 6.43 11.24
CA ASN A 69 1.06 6.03 12.00
C ASN A 69 1.20 4.68 12.71
N LEU A 70 2.08 3.79 12.26
CA LEU A 70 2.49 2.62 13.03
C LEU A 70 3.32 3.02 14.26
N GLN A 71 4.30 3.92 14.06
CA GLN A 71 5.20 4.38 15.12
C GLN A 71 4.47 5.13 16.24
N ASN A 72 3.49 5.98 15.89
CA ASN A 72 2.67 6.68 16.87
C ASN A 72 1.51 5.83 17.43
N GLN A 73 1.46 4.54 17.10
CA GLN A 73 0.45 3.56 17.53
C GLN A 73 -1.00 3.86 17.14
N THR A 74 -1.24 4.84 16.26
CA THR A 74 -2.57 5.08 15.68
C THR A 74 -2.99 3.87 14.87
N TYR A 75 -2.12 3.38 13.99
CA TYR A 75 -2.29 2.11 13.30
C TYR A 75 -1.63 0.99 14.10
N SER A 76 -2.32 -0.13 14.25
CA SER A 76 -1.71 -1.35 14.79
C SER A 76 -1.11 -2.18 13.66
N GLN A 77 -0.09 -2.97 13.99
CA GLN A 77 0.50 -3.91 13.05
C GLN A 77 -0.55 -4.87 12.47
N SER A 78 -1.47 -5.36 13.30
CA SER A 78 -2.58 -6.23 12.87
C SER A 78 -3.54 -5.53 11.92
N PHE A 79 -3.80 -4.23 12.09
CA PHE A 79 -4.62 -3.45 11.16
C PHE A 79 -3.95 -3.36 9.78
N ILE A 80 -2.64 -3.13 9.72
CA ILE A 80 -1.90 -3.09 8.44
C ILE A 80 -1.93 -4.44 7.71
N TYR A 81 -1.87 -5.57 8.42
CA TYR A 81 -2.05 -6.88 7.79
C TYR A 81 -3.47 -7.10 7.25
N ARG A 82 -4.49 -6.51 7.87
CA ARG A 82 -5.86 -6.55 7.33
C ARG A 82 -5.97 -5.71 6.05
N LEU A 83 -5.34 -4.53 6.00
CA LEU A 83 -5.24 -3.75 4.76
C LEU A 83 -4.54 -4.56 3.64
N LEU A 84 -3.46 -5.27 3.94
CA LEU A 84 -2.81 -6.18 2.97
C LEU A 84 -3.78 -7.27 2.47
N SER A 85 -4.58 -7.86 3.38
CA SER A 85 -5.61 -8.82 2.99
C SER A 85 -6.67 -8.21 2.08
N TYR A 86 -7.09 -6.96 2.33
CA TYR A 86 -8.04 -6.25 1.48
C TYR A 86 -7.45 -5.95 0.11
N THR A 87 -6.18 -5.54 0.05
CA THR A 87 -5.46 -5.40 -1.22
C THR A 87 -5.37 -6.71 -2.00
N ASN A 88 -5.18 -7.86 -1.33
CA ASN A 88 -5.22 -9.16 -2.03
C ASN A 88 -6.62 -9.47 -2.58
N MET A 89 -7.70 -9.15 -1.84
CA MET A 89 -9.07 -9.30 -2.36
C MET A 89 -9.31 -8.43 -3.60
N VAL A 90 -8.77 -7.21 -3.61
CA VAL A 90 -8.80 -6.32 -4.79
C VAL A 90 -8.06 -6.94 -5.97
N GLU A 91 -6.86 -7.48 -5.75
CA GLU A 91 -6.10 -8.18 -6.78
C GLU A 91 -6.89 -9.37 -7.36
N GLU A 92 -7.52 -10.17 -6.51
CA GLU A 92 -8.35 -11.30 -6.92
C GLU A 92 -9.57 -10.85 -7.73
N TYR A 93 -10.24 -9.77 -7.33
CA TYR A 93 -11.38 -9.19 -8.06
C TYR A 93 -10.99 -8.75 -9.48
N VAL A 94 -9.97 -7.90 -9.59
CA VAL A 94 -9.52 -7.35 -10.87
C VAL A 94 -8.95 -8.46 -11.77
N ASN A 95 -8.14 -9.37 -11.23
CA ASN A 95 -7.55 -10.47 -12.00
C ASN A 95 -8.59 -11.53 -12.44
N SER A 96 -9.75 -11.59 -11.78
CA SER A 96 -10.89 -12.41 -12.23
C SER A 96 -11.70 -11.74 -13.35
N ASN A 97 -11.19 -10.66 -13.97
CA ASN A 97 -11.95 -9.81 -14.90
C ASN A 97 -13.29 -9.36 -14.31
N TYR A 98 -13.29 -9.00 -13.02
CA TYR A 98 -14.47 -8.49 -12.29
C TYR A 98 -15.57 -9.52 -12.03
N GLU A 99 -15.32 -10.81 -12.24
CA GLU A 99 -16.30 -11.88 -12.04
C GLU A 99 -16.50 -12.26 -10.57
N ASP A 100 -15.44 -12.24 -9.76
CA ASP A 100 -15.52 -12.62 -8.34
C ASP A 100 -15.97 -11.44 -7.45
N VAL A 101 -17.25 -11.07 -7.59
CA VAL A 101 -17.89 -9.97 -6.84
C VAL A 101 -17.82 -10.19 -5.32
N SER A 102 -17.65 -11.43 -4.85
CA SER A 102 -17.50 -11.74 -3.41
C SER A 102 -16.30 -11.02 -2.79
N LYS A 103 -15.29 -10.68 -3.59
CA LYS A 103 -14.12 -9.94 -3.15
C LYS A 103 -14.41 -8.49 -2.81
N LEU A 104 -15.46 -7.86 -3.37
CA LEU A 104 -15.88 -6.51 -3.00
C LEU A 104 -16.31 -6.39 -1.53
N LEU A 105 -16.52 -7.50 -0.83
CA LEU A 105 -16.71 -7.54 0.61
C LEU A 105 -15.56 -6.86 1.39
N TYR A 106 -14.37 -6.68 0.78
CA TYR A 106 -13.29 -5.92 1.39
C TYR A 106 -13.73 -4.50 1.79
N ILE A 107 -14.62 -3.85 1.04
CA ILE A 107 -15.09 -2.47 1.31
C ILE A 107 -15.82 -2.42 2.67
N SER A 108 -16.73 -3.37 2.90
CA SER A 108 -17.47 -3.49 4.16
C SER A 108 -16.54 -3.87 5.32
N LYS A 109 -15.61 -4.81 5.10
CA LYS A 109 -14.62 -5.22 6.11
C LYS A 109 -13.68 -4.07 6.49
N PHE A 110 -13.21 -3.31 5.50
CA PHE A 110 -12.39 -2.13 5.69
C PHE A 110 -13.12 -1.10 6.55
N ASN A 111 -14.35 -0.74 6.18
CA ASN A 111 -15.14 0.23 6.95
C ASN A 111 -15.33 -0.26 8.39
N TYR A 112 -15.74 -1.52 8.59
CA TYR A 112 -15.85 -2.10 9.94
C TYR A 112 -14.55 -2.00 10.75
N ASP A 113 -13.40 -2.23 10.13
CA ASP A 113 -12.11 -2.08 10.80
C ASP A 113 -11.78 -0.63 11.16
N ILE A 114 -12.16 0.35 10.32
CA ILE A 114 -12.02 1.78 10.67
C ILE A 114 -12.80 2.08 11.94
N TYR A 115 -14.08 1.67 11.98
CA TYR A 115 -14.95 1.85 13.14
C TYR A 115 -14.38 1.21 14.40
N ARG A 116 -13.85 -0.01 14.28
CA ARG A 116 -13.40 -0.78 15.43
C ARG A 116 -12.02 -0.35 15.94
N ASN A 117 -11.12 0.06 15.07
CA ASN A 117 -9.71 0.24 15.42
C ASN A 117 -9.22 1.68 15.38
N LEU A 118 -9.75 2.53 14.49
CA LEU A 118 -9.26 3.91 14.32
C LEU A 118 -10.14 4.93 15.01
N ILE A 119 -11.46 4.85 14.82
CA ILE A 119 -12.41 5.82 15.40
C ILE A 119 -12.21 5.98 16.92
N PRO A 120 -12.12 4.92 17.74
CA PRO A 120 -11.93 5.07 19.19
C PRO A 120 -10.60 5.75 19.55
N LYS A 121 -9.53 5.47 18.81
CA LYS A 121 -8.21 6.06 19.06
C LYS A 121 -8.17 7.53 18.71
N ILE A 122 -8.74 7.88 17.56
CA ILE A 122 -8.79 9.26 17.09
C ILE A 122 -9.73 10.09 17.96
N ALA A 123 -10.90 9.54 18.33
CA ALA A 123 -11.81 10.19 19.27
C ALA A 123 -11.11 10.50 20.60
N ASN A 124 -10.33 9.56 21.14
CA ASN A 124 -9.54 9.77 22.35
C ASN A 124 -8.50 10.89 22.15
N LYS A 125 -7.72 10.86 21.06
CA LYS A 125 -6.74 11.89 20.70
C LYS A 125 -7.36 13.29 20.60
N LEU A 126 -8.60 13.38 20.13
CA LEU A 126 -9.36 14.63 19.98
C LEU A 126 -10.16 15.03 21.24
N GLY A 127 -10.18 14.20 22.30
CA GLY A 127 -10.99 14.45 23.49
C GLY A 127 -12.51 14.27 23.30
N ILE A 128 -12.93 13.59 22.23
CA ILE A 128 -14.34 13.34 21.89
C ILE A 128 -14.88 12.18 22.72
N LYS A 129 -15.89 12.45 23.56
CA LYS A 129 -16.52 11.44 24.44
C LYS A 129 -17.59 10.60 23.74
N ASN A 130 -18.29 11.17 22.75
CA ASN A 130 -19.36 10.48 22.03
C ASN A 130 -19.09 10.46 20.52
N TYR A 131 -18.16 9.58 20.10
CA TYR A 131 -17.75 9.45 18.71
C TYR A 131 -18.89 9.09 17.74
N LYS A 132 -20.04 8.59 18.23
CA LYS A 132 -21.21 8.32 17.39
C LYS A 132 -21.96 9.59 16.97
N LYS A 133 -21.82 10.69 17.71
CA LYS A 133 -22.42 11.99 17.35
C LYS A 133 -21.47 12.85 16.52
N ASP A 134 -20.16 12.73 16.78
CA ASP A 134 -19.12 13.54 16.15
C ASP A 134 -18.34 12.76 15.06
N GLU A 135 -19.00 11.76 14.49
CA GLU A 135 -18.40 10.80 13.56
C GLU A 135 -17.83 11.48 12.31
N GLU A 136 -18.52 12.50 11.80
CA GLU A 136 -18.09 13.27 10.64
C GLU A 136 -16.75 14.00 10.88
N ILE A 137 -16.54 14.53 12.08
CA ILE A 137 -15.29 15.20 12.47
C ILE A 137 -14.13 14.20 12.50
N ILE A 138 -14.42 12.99 12.98
CA ILE A 138 -13.44 11.90 13.07
C ILE A 138 -13.08 11.38 11.67
N PHE A 139 -14.05 11.22 10.77
CA PHE A 139 -13.80 10.78 9.39
C PHE A 139 -12.97 11.77 8.58
N LYS A 140 -13.04 13.07 8.90
CA LYS A 140 -12.23 14.11 8.27
C LYS A 140 -10.76 14.06 8.68
N GLN A 141 -10.40 13.34 9.74
CA GLN A 141 -9.00 13.20 10.14
C GLN A 141 -8.19 12.48 9.06
N GLU A 142 -6.94 12.92 8.86
CA GLU A 142 -6.09 12.42 7.79
C GLU A 142 -5.85 10.91 7.95
N GLU A 143 -5.77 10.41 9.18
CA GLU A 143 -5.55 9.00 9.50
C GLU A 143 -6.68 8.08 9.00
N ILE A 144 -7.87 8.62 8.72
CA ILE A 144 -8.97 7.87 8.12
C ILE A 144 -9.18 8.27 6.65
N SER A 145 -9.37 9.56 6.39
CA SER A 145 -9.73 10.06 5.05
C SER A 145 -8.75 9.63 3.96
N LYS A 146 -7.45 9.60 4.27
CA LYS A 146 -6.40 9.18 3.33
C LYS A 146 -6.51 7.70 2.94
N LEU A 147 -6.90 6.82 3.87
CA LEU A 147 -7.16 5.41 3.56
C LEU A 147 -8.47 5.24 2.79
N LYS A 148 -9.53 5.96 3.19
CA LYS A 148 -10.85 5.92 2.53
C LYS A 148 -10.76 6.28 1.05
N LYS A 149 -9.91 7.27 0.69
CA LYS A 149 -9.59 7.62 -0.71
C LYS A 149 -9.26 6.39 -1.58
N TYR A 150 -8.60 5.38 -1.04
CA TYR A 150 -8.14 4.20 -1.77
C TYR A 150 -9.03 2.96 -1.59
N PHE A 151 -9.71 2.81 -0.45
CA PHE A 151 -10.43 1.58 -0.09
C PHE A 151 -11.96 1.65 -0.19
N ASP A 152 -12.57 2.84 -0.34
CA ASP A 152 -14.04 2.96 -0.33
C ASP A 152 -14.71 2.71 -1.68
N ASN A 153 -13.95 2.76 -2.78
CA ASN A 153 -14.50 2.68 -4.12
C ASN A 153 -14.28 1.29 -4.71
N ILE A 154 -15.17 0.89 -5.64
CA ILE A 154 -14.98 -0.32 -6.46
C ILE A 154 -13.73 -0.10 -7.32
N PRO A 155 -12.73 -1.00 -7.27
CA PRO A 155 -11.47 -0.81 -7.95
C PRO A 155 -11.53 -1.34 -9.39
N ASP A 156 -10.73 -0.74 -10.25
CA ASP A 156 -10.44 -1.17 -11.62
C ASP A 156 -8.92 -1.43 -11.80
N GLU A 157 -8.50 -1.79 -13.01
CA GLU A 157 -7.10 -2.08 -13.32
C GLU A 157 -6.17 -0.87 -13.18
N ASN A 158 -6.71 0.34 -13.13
CA ASN A 158 -5.96 1.58 -13.00
C ASN A 158 -5.93 2.13 -11.58
N SER A 159 -6.74 1.55 -10.70
CA SER A 159 -6.88 1.99 -9.32
C SER A 159 -5.58 1.81 -8.54
N PHE A 160 -5.20 2.84 -7.78
CA PHE A 160 -4.00 2.80 -6.94
C PHE A 160 -4.00 1.61 -5.97
N ILE A 161 -5.17 1.23 -5.44
CA ILE A 161 -5.29 0.09 -4.53
C ILE A 161 -4.87 -1.23 -5.17
N TYR A 162 -5.19 -1.43 -6.45
CA TYR A 162 -4.77 -2.60 -7.21
C TYR A 162 -3.29 -2.53 -7.58
N LYS A 163 -2.85 -1.39 -8.15
CA LYS A 163 -1.49 -1.24 -8.69
C LYS A 163 -0.41 -1.14 -7.60
N TYR A 164 -0.65 -0.36 -6.56
CA TYR A 164 0.42 0.22 -5.75
C TYR A 164 0.25 0.07 -4.23
N MET A 165 -0.96 -0.12 -3.71
CA MET A 165 -1.17 -0.18 -2.25
C MET A 165 -0.35 -1.29 -1.57
N LYS A 166 -0.19 -2.44 -2.23
CA LYS A 166 0.63 -3.54 -1.73
C LYS A 166 2.09 -3.12 -1.52
N ILE A 167 2.63 -2.24 -2.37
CA ILE A 167 4.00 -1.70 -2.27
C ILE A 167 4.09 -0.79 -1.05
N ALA A 168 3.16 0.17 -0.92
CA ALA A 168 3.14 1.13 0.19
C ALA A 168 3.03 0.41 1.55
N LEU A 169 2.13 -0.58 1.67
CA LEU A 169 1.97 -1.38 2.88
C LEU A 169 3.21 -2.24 3.17
N ASN A 170 3.78 -2.89 2.16
CA ASN A 170 5.00 -3.70 2.32
C ASN A 170 6.22 -2.88 2.74
N TYR A 171 6.35 -1.66 2.23
CA TYR A 171 7.36 -0.70 2.66
C TYR A 171 7.18 -0.38 4.15
N ALA A 172 5.98 0.03 4.57
CA ALA A 172 5.71 0.38 5.96
C ALA A 172 5.98 -0.77 6.93
N VAL A 173 5.53 -1.99 6.59
CA VAL A 173 5.76 -3.20 7.42
C VAL A 173 7.25 -3.53 7.52
N ARG A 174 8.01 -3.47 6.42
CA ARG A 174 9.44 -3.77 6.43
C ARG A 174 10.23 -2.72 7.21
N LYS A 175 9.92 -1.44 7.02
CA LYS A 175 10.54 -0.35 7.77
C LYS A 175 10.26 -0.46 9.26
N ASN A 176 9.04 -0.83 9.65
CA ASN A 176 8.67 -1.06 11.05
C ASN A 176 9.41 -2.25 11.71
N ARG A 177 9.82 -3.26 10.92
CA ARG A 177 10.58 -4.42 11.42
C ARG A 177 12.09 -4.18 11.52
N GLY A 178 12.62 -3.22 10.77
CA GLY A 178 14.05 -2.91 10.72
C GLY A 178 14.46 -1.70 11.57
N GLY A 179 13.58 -1.26 12.48
CA GLY A 179 13.84 -0.15 13.41
C GLY A 179 14.44 -0.62 14.74
N GLU A 180 15.55 -1.37 14.66
CA GLU A 180 16.53 -1.60 15.75
C GLU A 180 17.94 -1.51 15.16
#